data_AF-A0A2D8XAM9-F1
#
_entry.id   AF-A0A2D8XAM9-F1
#
_cell.length_a   1.000
_cell.length_b   1.000
_cell.length_c   1.000
_cell.angle_alpha   90.00
_cell.angle_beta   90.00
_cell.angle_gamma   90.00
#
_symmetry.space_group_name_H-M   'P 1'
#
loop_
_entity.id
_entity.type
_entity.pdbx_description
1 polymer ?
#
loop_
_entity_poly.entity_id
_entity_poly.type
_entity_poly.pdbx_seq_one_letter_code
_entity_poly.pdbx_strand_id
1 'polypeptide(L)'
;MTDTDKWKKRFFKDLNYANKLLWFYILDDCNHAGIWDIDLEVASIRIGLDVDMSDLQKFKNKIVIFDNEEKIFIPDFVEYQYGELNPNSNVHKSVLNLLNKYNLQGYLKGSQGVQTTLKDKDKDKDIVKAKAKVKRFVKPNIEDVIEYCNERNNNVDAEKFYDYYSSNGWKVGKNSMKDWKASVRTWEKNSNDNKKASQPKQVLTAWQQARTQINNG
;
A
#
# COMPACT_ATOMS: atom_id res chain seq x y z
N MET A 1 5.51 -19.57 18.87
CA MET A 1 6.34 -20.80 18.87
C MET A 1 7.09 -20.84 17.54
N THR A 2 8.39 -21.11 17.52
CA THR A 2 9.19 -21.13 16.28
C THR A 2 9.43 -22.56 15.82
N ASP A 3 9.32 -22.82 14.50
CA ASP A 3 9.50 -24.15 13.93
C ASP A 3 10.94 -24.63 14.16
N THR A 4 11.10 -25.65 15.02
CA THR A 4 12.41 -26.22 15.35
C THR A 4 13.02 -27.01 14.19
N ASP A 5 12.20 -27.51 13.27
CA ASP A 5 12.64 -28.25 12.09
C ASP A 5 12.96 -27.36 10.89
N LYS A 6 12.79 -26.03 11.02
CA LYS A 6 13.09 -25.06 9.94
C LYS A 6 14.51 -25.23 9.38
N TRP A 7 15.48 -25.50 10.24
CA TRP A 7 16.89 -25.70 9.85
C TRP A 7 17.14 -26.98 9.04
N LYS A 8 16.24 -27.97 9.13
CA LYS A 8 16.36 -29.24 8.39
C LYS A 8 15.84 -29.10 6.95
N LYS A 9 14.98 -28.11 6.68
CA LYS A 9 14.35 -27.88 5.36
C LYS A 9 15.43 -27.48 4.34
N ARG A 10 15.39 -28.07 3.14
CA ARG A 10 16.32 -27.74 2.03
C ARG A 10 16.37 -26.24 1.74
N PHE A 11 15.18 -25.62 1.69
CA PHE A 11 15.03 -24.17 1.55
C PHE A 11 15.97 -23.38 2.48
N PHE A 12 16.00 -23.71 3.77
CA PHE A 12 16.84 -23.01 4.74
C PHE A 12 18.32 -23.37 4.63
N LYS A 13 18.66 -24.58 4.17
CA LYS A 13 20.06 -24.99 3.99
C LYS A 13 20.73 -24.23 2.86
N ASP A 14 19.99 -23.97 1.78
CA ASP A 14 20.51 -23.34 0.56
C ASP A 14 20.66 -21.81 0.69
N LEU A 15 20.03 -21.19 1.69
CA LEU A 15 20.15 -19.76 1.93
C LEU A 15 21.48 -19.40 2.63
N ASN A 16 22.12 -18.34 2.16
CA ASN A 16 23.22 -17.71 2.88
C ASN A 16 22.72 -17.05 4.19
N TYR A 17 23.64 -16.58 5.04
CA TYR A 17 23.27 -15.98 6.32
C TYR A 17 22.44 -14.69 6.16
N ALA A 18 22.72 -13.86 5.14
CA ALA A 18 21.98 -12.63 4.88
C ALA A 18 20.50 -12.90 4.56
N ASN A 19 20.24 -13.84 3.64
CA ASN A 19 18.89 -14.24 3.27
C ASN A 19 18.15 -14.92 4.43
N LYS A 20 18.85 -15.65 5.30
CA LYS A 20 18.26 -16.23 6.51
C LYS A 20 17.79 -15.14 7.47
N LEU A 21 18.60 -14.11 7.68
CA LEU A 21 18.25 -12.97 8.53
C LEU A 21 17.08 -12.19 7.93
N LEU A 22 17.12 -11.89 6.64
CA LEU A 22 16.01 -11.24 5.94
C LEU A 22 14.72 -12.06 6.06
N TRP A 23 14.79 -13.37 5.86
CA TRP A 23 13.63 -14.25 6.02
C TRP A 23 13.05 -14.22 7.44
N PHE A 24 13.89 -14.25 8.47
CA PHE A 24 13.41 -14.14 9.86
C PHE A 24 12.79 -12.79 10.15
N TYR A 25 13.45 -11.72 9.72
CA TYR A 25 12.93 -10.37 9.85
C TYR A 25 11.53 -10.24 9.23
N ILE A 26 11.36 -10.75 8.00
CA ILE A 26 10.07 -10.77 7.31
C ILE A 26 9.01 -11.54 8.12
N LEU A 27 9.34 -12.72 8.65
CA LEU A 27 8.39 -13.50 9.45
C LEU A 27 7.99 -12.80 10.75
N ASP A 28 8.89 -12.02 11.34
CA ASP A 28 8.66 -11.30 12.59
C ASP A 28 7.90 -9.97 12.38
N ASP A 29 8.13 -9.30 11.24
CA ASP A 29 7.53 -7.99 10.91
C ASP A 29 6.26 -8.09 10.04
N CYS A 30 5.94 -9.27 9.48
CA CYS A 30 4.69 -9.48 8.76
C CYS A 30 3.46 -9.40 9.68
N ASN A 31 2.32 -9.05 9.10
CA ASN A 31 1.07 -9.04 9.87
C ASN A 31 0.57 -10.46 10.19
N HIS A 32 -0.50 -10.54 10.98
CA HIS A 32 -1.08 -11.80 11.43
C HIS A 32 -1.67 -12.68 10.31
N ALA A 33 -1.75 -12.18 9.07
CA ALA A 33 -2.10 -12.94 7.88
C ALA A 33 -0.88 -13.34 7.03
N GLY A 34 0.35 -13.14 7.51
CA GLY A 34 1.57 -13.46 6.76
C GLY A 34 1.83 -12.51 5.58
N ILE A 35 1.29 -11.29 5.64
CA ILE A 35 1.52 -10.26 4.62
C ILE A 35 2.52 -9.25 5.16
N TRP A 36 3.58 -8.98 4.41
CA TRP A 36 4.59 -7.98 4.74
C TRP A 36 4.62 -6.89 3.66
N ASP A 37 4.64 -5.63 4.10
CA ASP A 37 4.84 -4.47 3.24
C ASP A 37 6.34 -4.35 2.94
N ILE A 38 6.69 -4.31 1.65
CA ILE A 38 8.09 -4.34 1.24
C ILE A 38 8.74 -2.99 1.57
N ASP A 39 9.61 -3.01 2.57
CA ASP A 39 10.45 -1.89 2.97
C ASP A 39 11.89 -2.41 3.17
N LEU A 40 12.60 -2.52 2.04
CA LEU A 40 13.95 -3.06 2.01
C LEU A 40 14.97 -2.13 2.66
N GLU A 41 14.75 -0.82 2.63
CA GLU A 41 15.61 0.15 3.31
C GLU A 41 15.57 -0.07 4.82
N VAL A 42 14.38 -0.13 5.40
CA VAL A 42 14.21 -0.41 6.83
C VAL A 42 14.69 -1.82 7.19
N ALA A 43 14.43 -2.80 6.33
CA ALA A 43 14.95 -4.16 6.52
C ALA A 43 16.48 -4.16 6.59
N SER A 44 17.16 -3.54 5.63
CA SER A 44 18.63 -3.44 5.57
C SER A 44 19.22 -2.82 6.84
N ILE A 45 18.61 -1.73 7.32
CA ILE A 45 19.03 -1.05 8.56
C ILE A 45 18.87 -1.99 9.77
N ARG A 46 17.73 -2.67 9.89
CA ARG A 46 17.42 -3.51 11.06
C ARG A 46 18.25 -4.79 11.11
N ILE A 47 18.51 -5.41 9.96
CA ILE A 47 19.34 -6.63 9.89
C ILE A 47 20.85 -6.31 9.86
N GLY A 48 21.23 -5.07 9.54
CA GLY A 48 22.62 -4.62 9.43
C GLY A 48 23.34 -5.13 8.19
N LEU A 49 22.61 -5.43 7.12
CA LEU A 49 23.12 -5.94 5.85
C LEU A 49 22.39 -5.24 4.71
N ASP A 50 23.09 -4.97 3.62
CA ASP A 50 22.45 -4.46 2.41
C ASP A 50 21.66 -5.59 1.73
N VAL A 51 20.35 -5.39 1.57
CA VAL A 51 19.45 -6.32 0.90
C VAL A 51 18.63 -5.62 -0.16
N ASP A 52 18.36 -6.34 -1.24
CA ASP A 52 17.63 -5.82 -2.38
C ASP A 52 16.49 -6.76 -2.84
N MET A 53 15.81 -6.38 -3.92
CA MET A 53 14.74 -7.20 -4.51
C MET A 53 15.25 -8.56 -5.03
N SER A 54 16.54 -8.68 -5.39
CA SER A 54 17.13 -9.95 -5.83
C SER A 54 17.23 -10.96 -4.67
N ASP A 55 17.37 -10.48 -3.44
CA ASP A 55 17.32 -11.33 -2.25
C ASP A 55 15.92 -11.88 -2.02
N LEU A 56 14.87 -11.07 -2.20
CA LEU A 56 13.48 -11.55 -2.15
C LEU A 56 13.19 -12.61 -3.22
N GLN A 57 13.77 -12.46 -4.42
CA GLN A 57 13.66 -13.47 -5.47
C GLN A 57 14.27 -14.82 -5.08
N LYS A 58 15.12 -14.92 -4.05
CA LYS A 58 15.63 -16.21 -3.55
C LYS A 58 14.58 -16.98 -2.75
N PHE A 59 13.51 -16.31 -2.30
CA PHE A 59 12.42 -16.94 -1.56
C PHE A 59 11.36 -17.59 -2.47
N LYS A 60 11.34 -17.27 -3.77
CA LYS A 60 10.53 -17.88 -4.85
C LYS A 60 9.21 -18.49 -4.35
N ASN A 61 9.14 -19.82 -4.31
CA ASN A 61 7.93 -20.60 -4.06
C ASN A 61 7.42 -20.52 -2.62
N LYS A 62 8.12 -19.81 -1.73
CA LYS A 62 7.70 -19.56 -0.35
C LYS A 62 6.95 -18.26 -0.18
N ILE A 63 7.06 -17.35 -1.15
CA ILE A 63 6.40 -16.05 -1.11
C ILE A 63 5.60 -15.81 -2.38
N VAL A 64 4.59 -14.95 -2.27
CA VAL A 64 3.85 -14.42 -3.40
C VAL A 64 4.03 -12.91 -3.36
N ILE A 65 4.69 -12.34 -4.36
CA ILE A 65 4.79 -10.89 -4.53
C ILE A 65 3.50 -10.42 -5.20
N PHE A 66 2.84 -9.41 -4.64
CA PHE A 66 1.59 -8.87 -5.15
C PHE A 66 1.51 -7.36 -4.89
N ASP A 67 0.42 -6.73 -5.33
CA ASP A 67 0.19 -5.29 -5.14
C ASP A 67 1.30 -4.44 -5.79
N ASN A 68 1.59 -4.70 -7.08
CA ASN A 68 2.65 -4.02 -7.85
C ASN A 68 4.04 -4.10 -7.22
N GLU A 69 4.39 -5.26 -6.65
CA GLU A 69 5.69 -5.46 -6.00
C GLU A 69 5.91 -4.61 -4.74
N GLU A 70 4.82 -4.19 -4.08
CA GLU A 70 4.88 -3.49 -2.80
C GLU A 70 4.62 -4.41 -1.60
N LYS A 71 4.15 -5.65 -1.82
CA LYS A 71 3.80 -6.59 -0.74
C LYS A 71 4.21 -8.01 -1.06
N ILE A 72 4.55 -8.75 -0.01
CA ILE A 72 4.71 -10.20 -0.07
C ILE A 72 3.69 -10.89 0.82
N PHE A 73 3.23 -12.04 0.38
CA PHE A 73 2.42 -12.97 1.16
C PHE A 73 3.19 -14.26 1.39
N ILE A 74 3.12 -14.80 2.60
CA ILE A 74 3.82 -16.02 3.03
C ILE A 74 2.76 -17.07 3.37
N PRO A 75 2.36 -17.94 2.43
CA PRO A 75 1.27 -18.89 2.66
C PRO A 75 1.52 -19.84 3.84
N ASP A 76 2.76 -20.33 3.96
CA ASP A 76 3.19 -21.24 5.03
C ASP A 76 3.05 -20.59 6.43
N PHE A 77 3.04 -19.25 6.54
CA PHE A 77 2.88 -18.56 7.82
C PHE A 77 1.48 -18.79 8.41
N VAL A 78 0.44 -18.73 7.58
CA VAL A 78 -0.95 -18.89 8.04
C VAL A 78 -1.18 -20.31 8.54
N GLU A 79 -0.72 -21.31 7.78
CA GLU A 79 -0.77 -22.72 8.15
C GLU A 79 -0.02 -22.98 9.47
N TYR A 80 1.15 -22.36 9.63
CA TYR A 80 1.96 -22.56 10.83
C TYR A 80 1.37 -21.89 12.09
N GLN A 81 0.79 -20.69 11.97
CA GLN A 81 0.21 -19.96 13.11
C GLN A 81 -1.14 -20.53 13.55
N TYR A 82 -1.97 -20.97 12.61
CA TYR A 82 -3.37 -21.28 12.88
C TYR A 82 -3.80 -22.69 12.47
N GLY A 83 -3.01 -23.41 11.67
CA GLY A 83 -3.44 -24.64 11.02
C GLY A 83 -4.59 -24.35 10.05
N GLU A 84 -5.75 -24.96 10.31
CA GLU A 84 -6.97 -24.71 9.54
C GLU A 84 -7.71 -23.46 10.03
N LEU A 85 -7.99 -22.53 9.11
CA LEU A 85 -8.70 -21.30 9.43
C LEU A 85 -10.18 -21.58 9.75
N ASN A 86 -10.52 -21.59 11.03
CA ASN A 86 -11.90 -21.57 11.50
C ASN A 86 -12.55 -20.16 11.44
N PRO A 87 -13.59 -19.92 10.63
CA PRO A 87 -14.27 -18.62 10.51
C PRO A 87 -14.94 -18.11 11.80
N ASN A 88 -15.19 -18.99 12.78
CA ASN A 88 -15.82 -18.61 14.04
C ASN A 88 -14.85 -17.91 14.99
N SER A 89 -13.54 -18.12 14.85
CA SER A 89 -12.51 -17.44 15.65
C SER A 89 -12.36 -15.99 15.18
N ASN A 90 -12.44 -15.04 16.12
CA ASN A 90 -12.29 -13.61 15.79
C ASN A 90 -10.92 -13.28 15.20
N VAL A 91 -9.86 -13.96 15.64
CA VAL A 91 -8.50 -13.80 15.09
C VAL A 91 -8.47 -14.25 13.63
N HIS A 92 -9.06 -15.41 13.34
CA HIS A 92 -9.10 -15.96 11.98
C HIS A 92 -9.99 -15.14 11.05
N LYS A 93 -11.07 -14.52 11.54
CA LYS A 93 -11.89 -13.58 10.74
C LYS A 93 -11.04 -12.45 10.19
N SER A 94 -10.14 -11.90 10.99
CA SER A 94 -9.24 -10.84 10.54
C SER A 94 -8.28 -11.33 9.45
N VAL A 95 -7.71 -12.52 9.61
CA VAL A 95 -6.88 -13.18 8.58
C VAL A 95 -7.67 -13.39 7.29
N LEU A 96 -8.86 -14.01 7.38
CA LEU A 96 -9.74 -14.28 6.24
C LEU A 96 -10.13 -12.99 5.51
N ASN A 97 -10.43 -11.91 6.25
CA ASN A 97 -10.74 -10.62 5.67
C ASN A 97 -9.55 -10.04 4.89
N LEU A 98 -8.33 -10.16 5.40
CA LEU A 98 -7.12 -9.73 4.69
C LEU A 98 -6.86 -10.58 3.44
N LEU A 99 -6.97 -11.90 3.54
CA LEU A 99 -6.79 -12.80 2.39
C LEU A 99 -7.84 -12.52 1.31
N ASN A 100 -9.10 -12.29 1.68
CA ASN A 100 -10.16 -11.89 0.75
C ASN A 100 -9.91 -10.51 0.15
N LYS A 101 -9.47 -9.55 0.97
CA LYS A 101 -9.14 -8.19 0.54
C LYS A 101 -8.08 -8.20 -0.55
N TYR A 102 -7.12 -9.12 -0.52
CA TYR A 102 -6.04 -9.21 -1.51
C TYR A 102 -6.19 -10.35 -2.52
N ASN A 103 -7.28 -11.12 -2.46
CA ASN A 103 -7.52 -12.30 -3.30
C ASN A 103 -6.43 -13.38 -3.17
N LEU A 104 -5.94 -13.62 -1.94
CA LEU A 104 -4.83 -14.52 -1.63
C LEU A 104 -5.28 -15.92 -1.18
N GLN A 105 -6.58 -16.18 -1.08
CA GLN A 105 -7.08 -17.47 -0.58
C GLN A 105 -6.62 -18.67 -1.42
N GLY A 106 -6.44 -18.49 -2.74
CA GLY A 106 -6.01 -19.56 -3.64
C GLY A 106 -4.57 -20.06 -3.42
N TYR A 107 -3.78 -19.34 -2.62
CA TYR A 107 -2.39 -19.73 -2.31
C TYR A 107 -2.25 -20.56 -1.03
N LEU A 108 -3.33 -20.76 -0.26
CA LEU A 108 -3.31 -21.65 0.89
C LEU A 108 -3.29 -23.11 0.44
N LYS A 109 -2.47 -23.96 1.10
CA LYS A 109 -2.44 -25.41 0.81
C LYS A 109 -3.82 -26.01 1.05
N GLY A 110 -4.36 -26.67 0.03
CA GLY A 110 -5.73 -27.23 0.02
C GLY A 110 -6.65 -26.59 -1.02
N SER A 111 -6.35 -25.38 -1.48
CA SER A 111 -6.93 -24.85 -2.72
C SER A 111 -6.17 -25.44 -3.90
N GLN A 112 -6.83 -26.31 -4.69
CA GLN A 112 -6.23 -26.92 -5.87
C GLN A 112 -5.72 -25.85 -6.85
N GLY A 113 -4.40 -25.82 -7.02
CA GLY A 113 -3.65 -25.46 -8.22
C GLY A 113 -3.91 -24.09 -8.86
N VAL A 114 -3.01 -23.14 -8.63
CA VAL A 114 -2.61 -22.21 -9.70
C VAL A 114 -1.09 -22.06 -9.68
N GLN A 115 -0.48 -22.54 -10.76
CA GLN A 115 0.91 -22.34 -11.11
C GLN A 115 1.22 -20.85 -11.24
N THR A 116 2.37 -20.46 -10.72
CA THR A 116 3.19 -19.35 -11.22
C THR A 116 3.17 -19.29 -12.75
N THR A 117 2.71 -18.19 -13.34
CA THR A 117 3.42 -17.42 -14.40
C THR A 117 2.64 -16.19 -14.84
N LEU A 118 3.42 -15.18 -15.26
CA LEU A 118 3.07 -13.92 -15.90
C LEU A 118 2.24 -14.09 -17.20
N LYS A 119 1.33 -13.13 -17.46
CA LYS A 119 0.70 -12.69 -18.74
C LYS A 119 0.06 -13.75 -19.68
N ASP A 120 -1.26 -13.67 -19.91
CA ASP A 120 -1.90 -13.11 -21.13
C ASP A 120 -3.42 -13.41 -21.21
N LYS A 121 -4.08 -12.63 -22.09
CA LYS A 121 -5.51 -12.39 -22.33
C LYS A 121 -6.44 -13.58 -22.66
N ASP A 122 -7.73 -13.33 -22.39
CA ASP A 122 -8.97 -13.78 -23.07
C ASP A 122 -9.42 -15.25 -23.01
N LYS A 123 -10.47 -15.55 -22.22
CA LYS A 123 -11.87 -15.76 -22.69
C LYS A 123 -12.80 -16.31 -21.59
N ASP A 124 -14.04 -15.86 -21.68
CA ASP A 124 -15.18 -16.03 -20.79
C ASP A 124 -15.60 -17.48 -20.46
N LYS A 125 -16.11 -17.67 -19.24
CA LYS A 125 -17.47 -18.21 -19.04
C LYS A 125 -18.02 -17.87 -17.66
N ASP A 126 -19.14 -17.16 -17.70
CA ASP A 126 -19.97 -16.70 -16.60
C ASP A 126 -20.43 -17.79 -15.62
N ILE A 127 -20.31 -17.53 -14.32
CA ILE A 127 -21.39 -17.75 -13.35
C ILE A 127 -21.52 -16.54 -12.42
N VAL A 128 -22.68 -15.90 -12.58
CA VAL A 128 -23.28 -14.73 -11.95
C VAL A 128 -23.49 -14.91 -10.43
N LYS A 129 -23.01 -13.99 -9.56
CA LYS A 129 -23.80 -12.88 -8.96
C LYS A 129 -23.10 -12.18 -7.78
N ALA A 130 -22.70 -10.93 -8.04
CA ALA A 130 -22.79 -9.74 -7.19
C ALA A 130 -22.33 -9.78 -5.71
N LYS A 131 -21.09 -9.32 -5.47
CA LYS A 131 -20.85 -8.22 -4.54
C LYS A 131 -19.95 -7.19 -5.23
N ALA A 132 -20.41 -5.94 -5.25
CA ALA A 132 -19.78 -4.84 -5.96
C ALA A 132 -18.27 -4.78 -5.66
N LYS A 133 -17.45 -4.97 -6.70
CA LYS A 133 -16.01 -4.71 -6.64
C LYS A 133 -15.83 -3.28 -6.18
N VAL A 134 -15.40 -3.07 -4.93
CA VAL A 134 -14.87 -1.78 -4.51
C VAL A 134 -13.69 -1.50 -5.43
N LYS A 135 -13.82 -0.52 -6.32
CA LYS A 135 -12.70 -0.09 -7.19
C LYS A 135 -11.55 0.29 -6.27
N ARG A 136 -10.51 -0.54 -6.22
CA ARG A 136 -9.30 -0.24 -5.46
C ARG A 136 -8.63 0.95 -6.13
N PHE A 137 -8.05 1.81 -5.31
CA PHE A 137 -7.32 2.97 -5.79
C PHE A 137 -6.09 2.48 -6.54
N VAL A 138 -6.03 2.78 -7.85
CA VAL A 138 -4.84 2.56 -8.67
C VAL A 138 -4.11 3.88 -8.72
N LYS A 139 -2.84 3.88 -8.28
CA LYS A 139 -1.96 5.04 -8.39
C LYS A 139 -1.81 5.34 -9.90
N PRO A 140 -2.11 6.55 -10.36
CA PRO A 140 -1.91 6.91 -11.77
C PRO A 140 -0.42 6.97 -12.08
N ASN A 141 -0.07 6.78 -13.34
CA ASN A 141 1.23 7.22 -13.84
C ASN A 141 1.20 8.73 -14.12
N ILE A 142 2.36 9.37 -14.25
CA ILE A 142 2.43 10.80 -14.59
C ILE A 142 1.73 11.07 -15.93
N GLU A 143 1.88 10.19 -16.93
CA GLU A 143 1.19 10.30 -18.21
C GLU A 143 -0.35 10.27 -18.05
N ASP A 144 -0.89 9.43 -17.17
CA ASP A 144 -2.34 9.38 -16.93
C ASP A 144 -2.85 10.70 -16.34
N VAL A 145 -2.07 11.32 -15.44
CA VAL A 145 -2.40 12.62 -14.85
C VAL A 145 -2.34 13.72 -15.90
N ILE A 146 -1.31 13.72 -16.75
CA ILE A 146 -1.16 14.66 -17.87
C ILE A 146 -2.34 14.54 -18.83
N GLU A 147 -2.66 13.32 -19.27
CA GLU A 147 -3.77 13.06 -20.18
C GLU A 147 -5.09 13.55 -19.57
N TYR A 148 -5.34 13.25 -18.30
CA TYR A 148 -6.57 13.69 -17.64
C TYR A 148 -6.67 15.21 -17.44
N CYS A 149 -5.56 15.89 -17.16
CA CYS A 149 -5.52 17.35 -17.09
C CYS A 149 -5.78 17.99 -18.46
N ASN A 150 -5.20 17.41 -19.52
CA ASN A 150 -5.38 17.84 -20.91
C ASN A 150 -6.82 17.59 -21.40
N GLU A 151 -7.39 16.41 -21.15
CA GLU A 151 -8.79 16.07 -21.48
C GLU A 151 -9.77 17.07 -20.86
N ARG A 152 -9.51 17.51 -19.62
CA ARG A 152 -10.34 18.52 -18.94
C ARG A 152 -10.02 19.94 -19.36
N ASN A 153 -8.92 20.17 -20.09
CA ASN A 153 -8.39 21.49 -20.40
C ASN A 153 -8.28 22.38 -19.16
N ASN A 154 -7.71 21.83 -18.07
CA ASN A 154 -7.54 22.54 -16.82
C ASN A 154 -6.16 23.21 -16.71
N ASN A 155 -5.97 24.06 -15.70
CA ASN A 155 -4.72 24.78 -15.46
C ASN A 155 -3.89 24.15 -14.31
N VAL A 156 -4.06 22.85 -14.09
CA VAL A 156 -3.32 22.11 -13.04
C VAL A 156 -2.00 21.63 -13.62
N ASP A 157 -0.91 21.96 -12.94
CA ASP A 157 0.41 21.39 -13.23
C ASP A 157 0.44 19.91 -12.80
N ALA A 158 0.46 19.03 -13.80
CA ALA A 158 0.39 17.59 -13.62
C ALA A 158 1.63 17.02 -12.91
N GLU A 159 2.83 17.53 -13.20
CA GLU A 159 4.09 17.12 -12.55
C GLU A 159 4.04 17.49 -11.07
N LYS A 160 3.69 18.74 -10.77
CA LYS A 160 3.59 19.20 -9.38
C LYS A 160 2.53 18.45 -8.58
N PHE A 161 1.40 18.10 -9.21
CA PHE A 161 0.38 17.27 -8.59
C PHE A 161 0.92 15.87 -8.27
N TYR A 162 1.58 15.25 -9.25
CA TYR A 162 2.12 13.91 -9.13
C TYR A 162 3.21 13.84 -8.05
N ASP A 163 4.18 14.75 -8.05
CA ASP A 163 5.28 14.79 -7.08
C ASP A 163 4.78 14.99 -5.64
N TYR A 164 3.75 15.81 -5.46
CA TYR A 164 3.15 16.02 -4.14
C TYR A 164 2.54 14.75 -3.57
N TYR A 165 1.82 13.98 -4.40
CA TYR A 165 1.15 12.76 -3.94
C TYR A 165 2.05 11.52 -3.98
N SER A 166 3.06 11.48 -4.85
CA SER A 166 4.07 10.42 -4.84
C SER A 166 4.91 10.49 -3.57
N SER A 167 5.36 11.68 -3.17
CA SER A 167 6.14 11.90 -1.95
C SER A 167 5.36 11.70 -0.63
N ASN A 168 4.02 11.85 -0.65
CA ASN A 168 3.19 11.68 0.54
C ASN A 168 2.53 10.29 0.66
N GLY A 169 2.85 9.38 -0.26
CA GLY A 169 2.29 8.03 -0.30
C GLY A 169 0.81 8.00 -0.71
N TRP A 170 0.40 8.90 -1.58
CA TRP A 170 -0.97 9.07 -2.08
C TRP A 170 -2.00 9.23 -0.95
N LYS A 171 -1.77 10.19 -0.06
CA LYS A 171 -2.66 10.50 1.08
C LYS A 171 -3.36 11.85 0.90
N VAL A 172 -4.60 11.93 1.36
CA VAL A 172 -5.37 13.17 1.50
C VAL A 172 -5.63 13.39 2.99
N GLY A 173 -4.85 14.29 3.59
CA GLY A 173 -4.81 14.44 5.04
C GLY A 173 -4.25 13.16 5.71
N LYS A 174 -5.00 12.60 6.67
CA LYS A 174 -4.60 11.38 7.40
C LYS A 174 -4.92 10.08 6.65
N ASN A 175 -5.77 10.12 5.62
CA ASN A 175 -6.31 8.93 4.94
C ASN A 175 -5.66 8.71 3.57
N SER A 176 -5.53 7.44 3.15
CA SER A 176 -5.14 7.10 1.78
C SER A 176 -6.18 7.58 0.76
N MET A 177 -5.69 8.06 -0.37
CA MET A 177 -6.50 8.56 -1.47
C MET A 177 -7.33 7.42 -2.10
N LYS A 178 -8.57 7.74 -2.48
CA LYS A 178 -9.50 6.80 -3.11
C LYS A 178 -9.74 7.08 -4.59
N ASP A 179 -9.57 8.32 -5.01
CA ASP A 179 -9.75 8.78 -6.38
C ASP A 179 -8.85 10.00 -6.64
N TRP A 180 -7.84 9.82 -7.50
CA TRP A 180 -6.87 10.86 -7.82
C TRP A 180 -7.48 11.91 -8.76
N LYS A 181 -8.42 11.52 -9.62
CA LYS A 181 -9.15 12.45 -10.51
C LYS A 181 -10.03 13.40 -9.69
N ALA A 182 -10.60 12.94 -8.58
CA ALA A 182 -11.28 13.82 -7.61
C ALA A 182 -10.34 14.83 -6.94
N SER A 183 -9.12 14.40 -6.65
CA SER A 183 -8.10 15.26 -6.05
C SER A 183 -7.61 16.32 -7.05
N VAL A 184 -7.42 15.96 -8.32
CA VAL A 184 -7.13 16.91 -9.42
C VAL A 184 -8.22 17.99 -9.52
N ARG A 185 -9.50 17.61 -9.48
CA ARG A 185 -10.63 18.58 -9.47
C ARG A 185 -10.61 19.54 -8.27
N THR A 186 -10.03 19.13 -7.15
CA THR A 186 -9.90 20.00 -5.96
C THR A 186 -8.71 20.95 -6.11
N TRP A 187 -7.59 20.45 -6.65
CA TRP A 187 -6.44 21.26 -7.04
C TRP A 187 -6.80 22.32 -8.09
N GLU A 188 -7.63 21.96 -9.08
CA GLU A 188 -8.15 22.86 -10.10
C GLU A 188 -8.85 24.09 -9.47
N LYS A 189 -9.71 23.87 -8.47
CA LYS A 189 -10.41 24.95 -7.75
C LYS A 189 -9.43 25.85 -7.01
N ASN A 190 -8.48 25.27 -6.28
CA ASN A 190 -7.50 26.03 -5.50
C ASN A 190 -6.49 26.78 -6.38
N SER A 191 -6.12 26.25 -7.54
CA SER A 191 -5.24 26.91 -8.52
C SER A 191 -5.91 28.10 -9.20
N ASN A 192 -7.24 28.07 -9.40
CA ASN A 192 -8.00 29.20 -9.93
C ASN A 192 -8.23 30.30 -8.86
N ASP A 193 -8.39 29.94 -7.59
CA ASP A 193 -8.54 30.90 -6.50
C ASP A 193 -7.24 31.64 -6.18
N ASN A 194 -6.07 31.05 -6.45
CA ASN A 194 -4.77 31.73 -6.35
C ASN A 194 -4.55 32.86 -7.38
N LYS A 195 -5.46 33.05 -8.36
CA LYS A 195 -5.48 34.25 -9.21
C LYS A 195 -6.32 35.40 -8.64
N LYS A 196 -7.08 35.20 -7.56
CA LYS A 196 -7.63 36.31 -6.78
C LYS A 196 -6.66 36.64 -5.67
N ALA A 197 -5.83 37.65 -5.93
CA ALA A 197 -4.99 38.30 -4.92
C ALA A 197 -5.75 38.40 -3.60
N SER A 198 -5.27 37.67 -2.60
CA SER A 198 -5.85 37.73 -1.26
C SER A 198 -5.61 39.15 -0.74
N GLN A 199 -6.66 39.97 -0.77
CA GLN A 199 -6.68 41.18 0.05
C GLN A 199 -6.40 40.74 1.49
N PRO A 200 -5.44 41.36 2.18
CA PRO A 200 -5.01 40.91 3.50
C PRO A 200 -6.21 40.93 4.43
N LYS A 201 -6.59 39.74 4.92
CA LYS A 201 -7.68 39.54 5.86
C LYS A 201 -7.39 40.42 7.07
N GLN A 202 -8.31 41.33 7.39
CA GLN A 202 -8.22 42.28 8.49
C GLN A 202 -7.98 41.55 9.82
N VAL A 203 -6.72 41.40 10.23
CA VAL A 203 -6.33 41.00 11.59
C VAL A 203 -5.79 42.20 12.39
N LEU A 204 -5.77 43.40 11.79
CA LEU A 204 -5.30 44.63 12.44
C LEU A 204 -6.36 45.34 13.30
N THR A 205 -7.64 45.01 13.15
CA THR A 205 -8.73 45.76 13.79
C THR A 205 -8.88 45.49 15.30
N ALA A 206 -8.49 44.31 15.79
CA ALA A 206 -8.59 44.01 17.24
C ALA A 206 -7.48 44.69 18.07
N TRP A 207 -6.25 44.77 17.55
CA TRP A 207 -5.13 45.43 18.24
C TRP A 207 -5.20 46.96 18.17
N GLN A 208 -5.76 47.51 17.09
CA GLN A 208 -5.96 48.96 16.95
C GLN A 208 -7.09 49.47 17.86
N GLN A 209 -8.17 48.69 18.04
CA GLN A 209 -9.27 49.02 18.96
C GLN A 209 -8.86 48.93 20.43
N ALA A 210 -7.96 48.00 20.80
CA ALA A 210 -7.43 47.92 22.16
C ALA A 210 -6.49 49.10 22.50
N ARG A 211 -5.76 49.63 21.52
CA ARG A 211 -4.84 50.78 21.73
C ARG A 211 -5.56 52.12 21.91
N THR A 212 -6.74 52.30 21.32
CA THR A 212 -7.51 53.55 21.46
C THR A 212 -8.28 53.63 22.78
N GLN A 213 -8.56 52.52 23.45
CA GLN A 213 -9.23 52.51 24.76
C GLN A 213 -8.29 52.83 25.94
N ILE A 214 -6.97 52.71 25.76
CA ILE A 214 -5.98 52.98 26.82
C ILE A 214 -5.58 54.46 26.88
N ASN A 215 -5.79 55.24 25.80
CA ASN A 215 -5.35 56.65 25.71
C ASN A 215 -6.44 57.69 26.04
N ASN A 216 -7.66 57.26 26.37
CA ASN A 216 -8.79 58.14 26.70
C ASN A 216 -9.33 57.87 28.13
N GLY A 217 -8.51 57.30 29.01
CA GLY A 217 -8.80 57.09 30.44
C GLY A 217 -7.84 57.86 31.33
#